data_AF-A0AAV9NKX3-F1
#
_entry.id   AF-A0AAV9NKX3-F1
#
_cell.length_a   1.000
_cell.length_b   1.000
_cell.length_c   1.000
_cell.angle_alpha   90.00
_cell.angle_beta   90.00
_cell.angle_gamma   90.00
#
_symmetry.space_group_name_H-M   'P 1'
#
loop_
_entity.id
_entity.type
_entity.pdbx_description
1 polymer ?
#
loop_
_entity_poly.entity_id
_entity_poly.type
_entity_poly.pdbx_seq_one_letter_code
_entity_poly.pdbx_strand_id
1 'polypeptide(L)'
;MRDEHYREHLAIEIQEIPGVEDPEKDEIQPLLFDLVKADKVDAVRALQKQFLALPRGDEDALRKHAASFGSTAMIDLIMSFQKTNYLADFLRAAVQAGNNDIFKHLLARRQDHGTVMYPSEYPWILMDILASDSEDLFEAWENYVDIDMTTCDDHMRKKRLKYYSGQKLIGATAGHPGRENCLLSIWERIGLLKSSNRTSLGSALVNVAATTCSVKLARHLVSYGAEVDYRLSDRYLTPLHHAARQDSAAAAEMMQYLLLQGADPELDAGRSGLGIRDEKGAKAISKWLGMTWDEVVAKAKEERSEIKEQSVQSWQPGSST
;
A
#
# COMPACT_ATOMS: atom_id res chain seq x y z
N MET A 1 30.21 -49.92 4.37
CA MET A 1 31.02 -49.99 5.61
C MET A 1 31.68 -48.65 6.02
N ARG A 2 31.38 -47.50 5.38
CA ARG A 2 31.86 -46.18 5.83
C ARG A 2 30.75 -45.22 6.32
N ASP A 3 29.49 -45.61 6.17
CA ASP A 3 28.31 -44.78 6.50
C ASP A 3 27.65 -45.14 7.84
N GLU A 4 28.05 -46.26 8.46
CA GLU A 4 27.45 -46.72 9.72
C GLU A 4 28.17 -46.10 10.92
N HIS A 5 29.48 -45.91 10.82
CA HIS A 5 30.31 -45.32 11.88
C HIS A 5 30.07 -43.80 12.04
N TYR A 6 29.61 -43.12 10.99
CA TYR A 6 29.23 -41.70 11.04
C TYR A 6 27.87 -41.46 11.72
N ARG A 7 26.99 -42.47 11.76
CA ARG A 7 25.71 -42.40 12.48
C ARG A 7 25.88 -42.59 13.98
N GLU A 8 26.86 -43.40 14.39
CA GLU A 8 27.13 -43.65 15.81
C GLU A 8 27.83 -42.47 16.51
N HIS A 9 28.62 -41.66 15.80
CA HIS A 9 29.27 -40.48 16.41
C HIS A 9 28.35 -39.27 16.61
N LEU A 10 27.21 -39.20 15.92
CA LEU A 10 26.17 -38.17 16.17
C LEU A 10 25.24 -38.55 17.33
N ALA A 11 25.35 -39.76 17.86
CA ALA A 11 24.54 -40.26 18.97
C ALA A 11 25.17 -40.02 20.35
N ILE A 12 26.40 -39.49 20.44
CA ILE A 12 27.18 -39.48 21.71
C ILE A 12 27.30 -38.11 22.40
N GLU A 13 26.85 -37.00 21.83
CA GLU A 13 26.81 -35.72 22.57
C GLU A 13 25.42 -35.09 22.62
N ILE A 14 24.43 -35.89 23.04
CA ILE A 14 23.21 -35.36 23.67
C ILE A 14 23.39 -35.60 25.16
N GLN A 15 23.91 -34.59 25.86
CA GLN A 15 23.74 -34.54 27.31
C GLN A 15 22.26 -34.22 27.56
N GLU A 16 21.50 -35.27 27.86
CA GLU A 16 20.11 -35.24 28.25
C GLU A 16 19.91 -34.21 29.37
N ILE A 17 19.09 -33.19 29.10
CA ILE A 17 18.46 -32.41 30.16
C ILE A 17 17.30 -33.29 30.65
N PRO A 18 17.28 -33.78 31.90
CA PRO A 18 16.23 -34.66 32.37
C PRO A 18 14.93 -33.88 32.53
N GLY A 19 13.87 -34.30 31.82
CA GLY A 19 12.50 -33.87 32.11
C GLY A 19 11.64 -33.36 30.95
N VAL A 20 12.08 -33.47 29.69
CA VAL A 20 11.19 -33.20 28.54
C VAL A 20 10.96 -34.51 27.81
N GLU A 21 9.82 -35.15 28.09
CA GLU A 21 9.29 -36.25 27.28
C GLU A 21 9.15 -35.75 25.82
N ASP A 22 9.62 -36.54 24.85
CA ASP A 22 9.49 -36.23 23.43
C ASP A 22 7.99 -36.18 23.09
N PRO A 23 7.40 -34.99 22.84
CA PRO A 23 5.96 -34.88 22.70
C PRO A 23 5.51 -35.65 21.46
N GLU A 24 4.33 -36.29 21.51
CA GLU A 24 3.77 -36.93 20.32
C GLU A 24 3.67 -35.92 19.17
N LYS A 25 3.83 -36.38 17.93
CA LYS A 25 3.94 -35.53 16.74
C LYS A 25 2.77 -34.53 16.58
N ASP A 26 1.61 -34.86 17.14
CA ASP A 26 0.39 -34.05 17.11
C ASP A 26 0.31 -33.02 18.25
N GLU A 27 1.11 -33.16 19.32
CA GLU A 27 1.18 -32.22 20.46
C GLU A 27 2.31 -31.17 20.32
N ILE A 28 3.33 -31.49 19.52
CA ILE A 28 4.48 -30.62 19.25
C ILE A 28 4.04 -29.28 18.64
N GLN A 29 3.08 -29.30 17.71
CA GLN A 29 2.64 -28.08 17.03
C GLN A 29 1.99 -27.10 18.03
N PRO A 30 0.90 -27.44 18.75
CA PRO A 30 0.31 -26.55 19.75
C PRO A 30 1.33 -26.02 20.77
N LEU A 31 2.22 -26.89 21.26
CA LEU A 31 3.28 -26.50 22.20
C LEU A 31 4.20 -25.42 21.62
N LEU A 32 4.63 -25.55 20.37
CA LEU A 32 5.48 -24.55 19.73
C LEU A 32 4.79 -23.19 19.62
N PHE A 33 3.49 -23.15 19.31
CA PHE A 33 2.72 -21.89 19.28
C PHE A 33 2.65 -21.26 20.67
N ASP A 34 2.38 -22.04 21.71
CA ASP A 34 2.33 -21.55 23.09
C ASP A 34 3.68 -21.04 23.57
N LEU A 35 4.77 -21.72 23.25
CA LEU A 35 6.13 -21.30 23.58
C LEU A 35 6.53 -20.00 22.87
N VAL A 36 6.15 -19.85 21.59
CA VAL A 36 6.36 -18.61 20.84
C VAL A 36 5.58 -17.45 21.46
N LYS A 37 4.30 -17.68 21.79
CA LYS A 37 3.44 -16.68 22.42
C LYS A 37 3.92 -16.29 23.82
N ALA A 38 4.48 -17.23 24.56
CA ALA A 38 5.09 -17.00 25.87
C ALA A 38 6.54 -16.50 25.80
N ASP A 39 7.04 -16.22 24.58
CA ASP A 39 8.40 -15.75 24.27
C ASP A 39 9.52 -16.62 24.90
N LYS A 40 9.33 -17.94 24.94
CA LYS A 40 10.29 -18.90 25.49
C LYS A 40 11.37 -19.27 24.48
N VAL A 41 12.24 -18.31 24.14
CA VAL A 41 13.26 -18.43 23.08
C VAL A 41 14.13 -19.68 23.23
N ASP A 42 14.65 -19.98 24.42
CA ASP A 42 15.53 -21.14 24.62
C ASP A 42 14.79 -22.49 24.48
N ALA A 43 13.52 -22.54 24.87
CA ALA A 43 12.70 -23.75 24.70
C ALA A 43 12.40 -23.99 23.21
N VAL A 44 12.08 -22.94 22.45
CA VAL A 44 11.90 -23.04 20.99
C VAL A 44 13.21 -23.44 20.30
N ARG A 45 14.36 -22.96 20.79
CA ARG A 45 15.69 -23.35 20.29
C ARG A 45 15.94 -24.84 20.50
N ALA A 46 15.62 -25.38 21.67
CA ALA A 46 15.75 -26.80 21.97
C ALA A 46 14.89 -27.67 21.02
N LEU A 47 13.75 -27.14 20.58
CA LEU A 47 12.81 -27.80 19.66
C LEU A 47 13.07 -27.50 18.17
N GLN A 48 14.29 -27.06 17.79
CA GLN A 48 14.64 -26.72 16.40
C GLN A 48 14.36 -27.86 15.42
N LYS A 49 14.69 -29.11 15.78
CA LYS A 49 14.48 -30.28 14.89
C LYS A 49 12.99 -30.51 14.62
N GLN A 50 12.17 -30.38 15.66
CA GLN A 50 10.72 -30.50 15.60
C GLN A 50 10.12 -29.38 14.76
N PHE A 51 10.59 -28.13 14.93
CA PHE A 51 10.21 -27.00 14.09
C PHE A 51 10.50 -27.28 12.60
N LEU A 52 11.70 -27.75 12.29
CA LEU A 52 12.11 -28.06 10.90
C LEU A 52 11.37 -29.25 10.29
N ALA A 53 10.74 -30.09 11.12
CA ALA A 53 9.94 -31.23 10.70
C ALA A 53 8.46 -30.88 10.49
N LEU A 54 8.03 -29.65 10.83
CA LEU A 54 6.65 -29.21 10.64
C LEU A 54 6.27 -29.19 9.16
N PRO A 55 5.00 -29.49 8.82
CA PRO A 55 4.47 -29.20 7.50
C PRO A 55 4.65 -27.71 7.18
N ARG A 56 4.94 -27.40 5.92
CA ARG A 56 5.20 -26.02 5.47
C ARG A 56 4.12 -25.02 5.89
N GLY A 57 2.84 -25.43 5.89
CA GLY A 57 1.74 -24.57 6.32
C GLY A 57 1.80 -24.20 7.79
N ASP A 58 2.14 -25.15 8.66
CA ASP A 58 2.25 -24.94 10.11
C ASP A 58 3.50 -24.13 10.45
N GLU A 59 4.60 -24.39 9.75
CA GLU A 59 5.83 -23.59 9.84
C GLU A 59 5.55 -22.11 9.48
N ASP A 60 4.87 -21.85 8.36
CA ASP A 60 4.51 -20.50 7.93
C ASP A 60 3.54 -19.81 8.91
N ALA A 61 2.61 -20.56 9.50
CA ALA A 61 1.72 -20.04 10.53
C ALA A 61 2.46 -19.70 11.84
N LEU A 62 3.38 -20.54 12.28
CA LEU A 62 4.17 -20.32 13.49
C LEU A 62 5.12 -19.12 13.34
N ARG A 63 5.69 -18.95 12.14
CA ARG A 63 6.48 -17.76 11.77
C ARG A 63 5.67 -16.47 11.90
N LYS A 64 4.46 -16.45 11.35
CA LYS A 64 3.53 -15.30 11.49
C LYS A 64 3.18 -15.07 12.95
N HIS A 65 2.93 -16.15 13.70
CA HIS A 65 2.66 -16.09 15.13
C HIS A 65 3.80 -15.45 15.91
N ALA A 66 5.05 -15.77 15.57
CA ALA A 66 6.22 -15.14 16.18
C ALA A 66 6.33 -13.66 15.85
N ALA A 67 6.01 -13.25 14.61
CA ALA A 67 5.98 -11.82 14.25
C ALA A 67 4.89 -11.05 14.98
N SER A 68 3.77 -11.72 15.29
CA SER A 68 2.68 -11.12 16.03
C SER A 68 2.94 -11.02 17.53
N PHE A 69 3.50 -12.07 18.16
CA PHE A 69 3.51 -12.20 19.63
C PHE A 69 4.88 -12.38 20.27
N GLY A 70 5.91 -12.70 19.48
CA GLY A 70 7.25 -12.94 20.02
C GLY A 70 8.04 -11.66 20.29
N SER A 71 9.30 -11.84 20.66
CA SER A 71 10.34 -10.80 20.68
C SER A 71 11.19 -10.76 19.40
N THR A 72 12.03 -9.74 19.27
CA THR A 72 13.07 -9.69 18.23
C THR A 72 14.04 -10.87 18.30
N ALA A 73 14.35 -11.36 19.51
CA ALA A 73 15.17 -12.54 19.73
C ALA A 73 14.49 -13.83 19.25
N MET A 74 13.17 -13.96 19.48
CA MET A 74 12.39 -15.07 18.94
C MET A 74 12.36 -15.07 17.41
N ILE A 75 12.19 -13.89 16.81
CA ILE A 75 12.23 -13.73 15.35
C ILE A 75 13.60 -14.09 14.79
N ASP A 76 14.67 -13.61 15.39
CA ASP A 76 16.03 -13.92 14.94
C ASP A 76 16.32 -15.42 15.03
N LEU A 77 15.86 -16.08 16.09
CA LEU A 77 15.95 -17.53 16.24
C LEU A 77 15.21 -18.25 15.10
N ILE A 78 13.93 -17.92 14.88
CA ILE A 78 13.11 -18.58 13.87
C ILE A 78 13.66 -18.34 12.45
N MET A 79 14.13 -17.13 12.17
CA MET A 79 14.78 -16.82 10.90
C MET A 79 16.14 -17.52 10.73
N SER A 80 16.81 -17.89 11.82
CA SER A 80 18.08 -18.65 11.75
C SER A 80 17.86 -20.11 11.34
N PHE A 81 16.67 -20.67 11.57
CA PHE A 81 16.40 -22.07 11.28
C PHE A 81 16.41 -22.38 9.78
N GLN A 82 16.02 -21.42 8.93
CA GLN A 82 16.10 -21.53 7.48
C GLN A 82 16.24 -20.15 6.81
N LYS A 83 16.92 -20.09 5.66
CA LYS A 83 16.85 -18.92 4.78
C LYS A 83 15.43 -18.81 4.23
N THR A 84 14.70 -17.77 4.65
CA THR A 84 13.30 -17.55 4.24
C THR A 84 13.16 -16.29 3.38
N ASN A 85 12.28 -16.37 2.37
CA ASN A 85 11.93 -15.24 1.52
C ASN A 85 10.57 -14.62 1.94
N TYR A 86 10.23 -14.63 3.22
CA TYR A 86 8.89 -14.27 3.73
C TYR A 86 8.85 -12.94 4.50
N LEU A 87 9.78 -12.02 4.24
CA LEU A 87 9.87 -10.75 4.98
C LEU A 87 8.56 -9.96 4.94
N ALA A 88 7.88 -9.90 3.80
CA ALA A 88 6.59 -9.23 3.70
C ALA A 88 5.54 -9.83 4.63
N ASP A 89 5.49 -11.16 4.74
CA ASP A 89 4.55 -11.86 5.62
C ASP A 89 4.84 -11.59 7.10
N PHE A 90 6.11 -11.54 7.51
CA PHE A 90 6.48 -11.16 8.87
C PHE A 90 6.12 -9.70 9.17
N LEU A 91 6.46 -8.78 8.27
CA LEU A 91 6.14 -7.36 8.43
C LEU A 91 4.64 -7.13 8.58
N ARG A 92 3.83 -7.79 7.74
CA ARG A 92 2.36 -7.69 7.81
C ARG A 92 1.80 -8.28 9.09
N ALA A 93 2.29 -9.44 9.53
CA ALA A 93 1.87 -10.05 10.79
C ALA A 93 2.24 -9.20 12.02
N ALA A 94 3.39 -8.52 11.99
CA ALA A 94 3.80 -7.57 13.02
C ALA A 94 2.90 -6.33 13.03
N VAL A 95 2.62 -5.74 11.86
CA VAL A 95 1.71 -4.57 11.72
C VAL A 95 0.30 -4.90 12.21
N GLN A 96 -0.25 -6.03 11.77
CA GLN A 96 -1.61 -6.46 12.14
C GLN A 96 -1.74 -6.75 13.65
N ALA A 97 -0.65 -7.14 14.30
CA ALA A 97 -0.60 -7.34 15.75
C ALA A 97 -0.21 -6.09 16.54
N GLY A 98 0.17 -4.98 15.88
CA GLY A 98 0.68 -3.78 16.52
C GLY A 98 2.08 -3.94 17.16
N ASN A 99 2.88 -4.89 16.67
CA ASN A 99 4.22 -5.17 17.18
C ASN A 99 5.28 -4.31 16.47
N ASN A 100 5.40 -3.06 16.91
CA ASN A 100 6.27 -2.05 16.29
C ASN A 100 7.76 -2.41 16.39
N ASP A 101 8.17 -3.03 17.50
CA ASP A 101 9.57 -3.41 17.73
C ASP A 101 10.02 -4.47 16.73
N ILE A 102 9.22 -5.52 16.54
CA ILE A 102 9.49 -6.54 15.51
C ILE A 102 9.47 -5.90 14.11
N PHE A 103 8.49 -5.05 13.82
CA PHE A 103 8.39 -4.40 12.50
C PHE A 103 9.67 -3.61 12.18
N LYS A 104 10.12 -2.74 13.10
CA LYS A 104 11.35 -1.95 12.95
C LYS A 104 12.59 -2.83 12.85
N HIS A 105 12.68 -3.87 13.68
CA HIS A 105 13.77 -4.84 13.65
C HIS A 105 13.88 -5.54 12.29
N LEU A 106 12.75 -6.00 11.75
CA LEU A 106 12.68 -6.63 10.42
C LEU A 106 13.10 -5.67 9.29
N LEU A 107 12.67 -4.39 9.34
CA LEU A 107 13.08 -3.39 8.35
C LEU A 107 14.59 -3.10 8.39
N ALA A 108 15.23 -3.18 9.56
CA ALA A 108 16.67 -2.98 9.70
C ALA A 108 17.50 -4.09 9.01
N ARG A 109 16.93 -5.29 8.85
CA ARG A 109 17.58 -6.47 8.25
C ARG A 109 17.64 -6.45 6.71
N ARG A 110 17.44 -5.29 6.08
CA ARG A 110 17.29 -5.12 4.62
C ARG A 110 18.46 -5.63 3.76
N GLN A 111 19.65 -5.82 4.33
CA GLN A 111 20.85 -6.24 3.59
C GLN A 111 21.21 -7.72 3.77
N ASP A 112 20.41 -8.49 4.51
CA ASP A 112 20.68 -9.91 4.68
C ASP A 112 20.57 -10.64 3.32
N HIS A 113 21.66 -11.29 2.91
CA HIS A 113 21.81 -11.99 1.64
C HIS A 113 20.81 -13.16 1.49
N GLY A 114 19.59 -12.83 1.06
CA GLY A 114 18.51 -13.78 0.80
C GLY A 114 17.12 -13.15 0.88
N THR A 115 16.96 -12.07 1.63
CA THR A 115 15.65 -11.53 1.96
C THR A 115 15.22 -10.46 0.94
N VAL A 116 14.50 -10.84 -0.11
CA VAL A 116 14.04 -9.91 -1.16
C VAL A 116 12.53 -9.67 -1.04
N MET A 117 12.13 -8.41 -0.89
CA MET A 117 10.73 -8.00 -1.00
C MET A 117 10.37 -7.74 -2.47
N TYR A 118 9.31 -8.38 -2.95
CA TYR A 118 8.82 -8.14 -4.30
C TYR A 118 8.14 -6.76 -4.39
N PRO A 119 8.30 -6.00 -5.49
CA PRO A 119 7.65 -4.70 -5.66
C PRO A 119 6.13 -4.71 -5.43
N SER A 120 5.47 -5.84 -5.69
CA SER A 120 4.04 -6.01 -5.46
C SER A 120 3.65 -6.13 -3.98
N GLU A 121 4.59 -6.36 -3.06
CA GLU A 121 4.34 -6.53 -1.62
C GLU A 121 4.27 -5.21 -0.86
N TYR A 122 5.05 -4.20 -1.29
CA TYR A 122 5.06 -2.84 -0.74
C TYR A 122 3.67 -2.23 -0.53
N PRO A 123 2.76 -2.23 -1.53
CA PRO A 123 1.43 -1.67 -1.33
C PRO A 123 0.63 -2.41 -0.26
N TRP A 124 0.78 -3.74 -0.12
CA TRP A 124 0.05 -4.51 0.89
C TRP A 124 0.52 -4.20 2.31
N ILE A 125 1.83 -4.03 2.50
CA ILE A 125 2.39 -3.61 3.79
C ILE A 125 1.91 -2.20 4.14
N LEU A 126 2.00 -1.26 3.20
CA LEU A 126 1.51 0.11 3.42
C LEU A 126 0.01 0.13 3.70
N MET A 127 -0.80 -0.71 3.03
CA MET A 127 -2.23 -0.82 3.33
C MET A 127 -2.49 -1.26 4.77
N ASP A 128 -1.76 -2.27 5.27
CA ASP A 128 -1.90 -2.73 6.64
C ASP A 128 -1.46 -1.63 7.64
N ILE A 129 -0.43 -0.85 7.31
CA ILE A 129 0.03 0.29 8.13
C ILE A 129 -1.00 1.42 8.15
N LEU A 130 -1.57 1.77 6.99
CA LEU A 130 -2.64 2.77 6.94
C LEU A 130 -3.86 2.31 7.74
N ALA A 131 -4.16 1.01 7.73
CA ALA A 131 -5.28 0.46 8.48
C ALA A 131 -5.04 0.44 10.00
N SER A 132 -3.79 0.40 10.46
CA SER A 132 -3.45 0.42 11.89
C SER A 132 -3.50 1.81 12.51
N ASP A 133 -3.51 2.87 11.69
CA ASP A 133 -3.44 4.28 12.11
C ASP A 133 -2.23 4.59 13.04
N SER A 134 -1.19 3.75 12.98
CA SER A 134 0.02 3.92 13.79
C SER A 134 1.03 4.83 13.08
N GLU A 135 1.21 6.03 13.63
CA GLU A 135 2.21 7.00 13.15
C GLU A 135 3.63 6.43 13.22
N ASP A 136 3.95 5.69 14.27
CA ASP A 136 5.26 5.07 14.48
C ASP A 136 5.59 4.00 13.43
N LEU A 137 4.60 3.15 13.06
CA LEU A 137 4.76 2.20 11.97
C LEU A 137 4.89 2.91 10.61
N PHE A 138 4.12 3.98 10.41
CA PHE A 138 4.18 4.77 9.19
C PHE A 138 5.55 5.44 9.01
N GLU A 139 6.07 6.10 10.05
CA GLU A 139 7.38 6.76 10.00
C GLU A 139 8.50 5.75 9.72
N ALA A 140 8.49 4.59 10.39
CA ALA A 140 9.45 3.52 10.15
C ALA A 140 9.41 3.02 8.70
N TRP A 141 8.21 2.83 8.15
CA TRP A 141 8.03 2.40 6.77
C TRP A 141 8.43 3.47 5.76
N GLU A 142 8.04 4.71 5.98
CA GLU A 142 8.36 5.83 5.09
C GLU A 142 9.88 6.03 4.97
N ASN A 143 10.60 5.96 6.10
CA ASN A 143 12.06 6.01 6.11
C ASN A 143 12.68 4.81 5.39
N TYR A 144 12.16 3.60 5.60
CA TYR A 144 12.62 2.41 4.88
C TYR A 144 12.44 2.55 3.36
N VAL A 145 11.26 2.98 2.92
CA VAL A 145 10.94 3.13 1.49
C VAL A 145 11.80 4.20 0.85
N ASP A 146 12.05 5.32 1.52
CA ASP A 146 12.94 6.37 1.01
C ASP A 146 14.35 5.83 0.74
N ILE A 147 14.92 5.14 1.73
CA ILE A 147 16.25 4.53 1.60
C ILE A 147 16.27 3.46 0.50
N ASP A 148 15.26 2.61 0.45
CA ASP A 148 15.17 1.55 -0.55
C ASP A 148 15.00 2.10 -1.98
N MET A 149 14.23 3.18 -2.15
CA MET A 149 14.03 3.84 -3.44
C MET A 149 15.24 4.65 -3.91
N THR A 150 16.09 5.11 -2.99
CA THR A 150 17.36 5.81 -3.31
C THR A 150 18.53 4.87 -3.57
N THR A 151 18.46 3.63 -3.07
CA THR A 151 19.55 2.63 -3.20
C THR A 151 19.31 1.59 -4.28
N CYS A 152 18.07 1.38 -4.74
CA CYS A 152 17.77 0.46 -5.82
C CYS A 152 18.11 1.02 -7.21
N ASP A 153 18.30 0.14 -8.20
CA ASP A 153 18.50 0.55 -9.58
C ASP A 153 17.23 1.19 -10.19
N ASP A 154 17.41 1.97 -11.26
CA ASP A 154 16.33 2.70 -11.93
C ASP A 154 15.19 1.81 -12.44
N HIS A 155 15.48 0.57 -12.85
CA HIS A 155 14.46 -0.35 -13.33
C HIS A 155 13.58 -0.81 -12.16
N MET A 156 14.19 -1.18 -11.04
CA MET A 156 13.49 -1.54 -9.81
C MET A 156 12.68 -0.36 -9.26
N ARG A 157 13.29 0.84 -9.22
CA ARG A 157 12.64 2.07 -8.78
C ARG A 157 11.35 2.34 -9.56
N LYS A 158 11.41 2.31 -10.90
CA LYS A 158 10.23 2.48 -11.77
C LYS A 158 9.17 1.40 -11.53
N LYS A 159 9.59 0.15 -11.31
CA LYS A 159 8.68 -0.96 -11.02
C LYS A 159 7.98 -0.81 -9.67
N ARG A 160 8.61 -0.19 -8.67
CA ARG A 160 8.01 0.08 -7.36
C ARG A 160 7.05 1.27 -7.40
N LEU A 161 7.43 2.37 -8.06
CA LEU A 161 6.61 3.59 -8.16
C LEU A 161 5.18 3.33 -8.62
N LYS A 162 4.99 2.48 -9.64
CA LYS A 162 3.66 2.16 -10.18
C LYS A 162 2.69 1.54 -9.17
N TYR A 163 3.18 0.93 -8.09
CA TYR A 163 2.32 0.31 -7.08
C TYR A 163 1.76 1.33 -6.09
N TYR A 164 2.45 2.45 -5.90
CA TYR A 164 2.05 3.50 -4.94
C TYR A 164 0.86 4.35 -5.42
N SER A 165 0.51 4.29 -6.71
CA SER A 165 -0.69 4.93 -7.27
C SER A 165 -1.78 3.94 -7.66
N GLY A 166 -1.68 2.69 -7.19
CA GLY A 166 -2.64 1.63 -7.49
C GLY A 166 -3.97 1.81 -6.77
N GLN A 167 -5.06 1.40 -7.44
CA GLN A 167 -6.43 1.51 -6.93
C GLN A 167 -6.63 0.96 -5.51
N LYS A 168 -6.06 -0.22 -5.20
CA LYS A 168 -6.21 -0.84 -3.87
C LYS A 168 -5.59 -0.02 -2.75
N LEU A 169 -4.40 0.54 -2.99
CA LEU A 169 -3.70 1.35 -2.00
C LEU A 169 -4.39 2.70 -1.78
N ILE A 170 -4.82 3.36 -2.87
CA ILE A 170 -5.60 4.60 -2.78
C ILE A 170 -6.91 4.34 -2.04
N GLY A 171 -7.62 3.26 -2.36
CA GLY A 171 -8.85 2.88 -1.66
C GLY A 171 -8.65 2.60 -0.17
N ALA A 172 -7.47 2.12 0.24
CA ALA A 172 -7.17 1.84 1.64
C ALA A 172 -7.06 3.11 2.51
N THR A 173 -6.93 4.29 1.91
CA THR A 173 -7.05 5.54 2.69
C THR A 173 -8.49 5.76 3.19
N ALA A 174 -9.48 5.13 2.55
CA ALA A 174 -10.90 5.22 2.89
C ALA A 174 -11.44 6.67 2.98
N GLY A 175 -10.81 7.62 2.29
CA GLY A 175 -11.14 9.05 2.40
C GLY A 175 -10.74 9.69 3.73
N HIS A 176 -9.99 8.98 4.59
CA HIS A 176 -9.57 9.49 5.89
C HIS A 176 -8.41 10.51 5.74
N PRO A 177 -8.57 11.77 6.20
CA PRO A 177 -7.58 12.82 5.94
C PRO A 177 -6.16 12.49 6.43
N GLY A 178 -6.03 11.77 7.54
CA GLY A 178 -4.73 11.34 8.07
C GLY A 178 -4.05 10.29 7.19
N ARG A 179 -4.81 9.32 6.67
CA ARG A 179 -4.29 8.28 5.78
C ARG A 179 -3.94 8.83 4.40
N GLU A 180 -4.72 9.80 3.92
CA GLU A 180 -4.39 10.55 2.71
C GLU A 180 -3.12 11.39 2.87
N ASN A 181 -2.91 12.02 4.02
CA ASN A 181 -1.65 12.71 4.33
C ASN A 181 -0.46 11.75 4.28
N CYS A 182 -0.60 10.57 4.88
CA CYS A 182 0.42 9.52 4.84
C CYS A 182 0.75 9.12 3.39
N LEU A 183 -0.28 8.88 2.56
CA LEU A 183 -0.08 8.53 1.16
C LEU A 183 0.58 9.66 0.35
N LEU A 184 0.18 10.92 0.57
CA LEU A 184 0.80 12.08 -0.06
C LEU A 184 2.26 12.25 0.36
N SER A 185 2.57 12.06 1.64
CA SER A 185 3.93 12.11 2.16
C SER A 185 4.83 11.08 1.48
N ILE A 186 4.33 9.85 1.33
CA ILE A 186 5.02 8.79 0.57
C ILE A 186 5.22 9.22 -0.89
N TRP A 187 4.19 9.73 -1.57
CA TRP A 187 4.29 10.17 -2.97
C TRP A 187 5.34 11.26 -3.18
N GLU A 188 5.43 12.23 -2.26
CA GLU A 188 6.44 13.29 -2.30
C GLU A 188 7.83 12.72 -2.03
N ARG A 189 7.98 11.93 -0.96
CA ARG A 189 9.25 11.32 -0.53
C ARG A 189 9.90 10.51 -1.65
N ILE A 190 9.12 9.64 -2.30
CA ILE A 190 9.63 8.80 -3.39
C ILE A 190 9.67 9.52 -4.75
N GLY A 191 9.27 10.80 -4.81
CA GLY A 191 9.21 11.60 -6.02
C GLY A 191 8.25 11.03 -7.08
N LEU A 192 7.16 10.37 -6.67
CA LEU A 192 6.18 9.78 -7.58
C LEU A 192 5.57 10.83 -8.51
N LEU A 193 5.15 11.96 -7.94
CA LEU A 193 4.48 13.02 -8.68
C LEU A 193 5.42 13.68 -9.71
N LYS A 194 6.67 13.95 -9.31
CA LYS A 194 7.68 14.60 -10.15
C LYS A 194 8.23 13.72 -11.27
N SER A 195 8.28 12.40 -11.05
CA SER A 195 8.86 11.44 -12.01
C SER A 195 7.83 10.81 -12.96
N SER A 196 6.54 10.99 -12.70
CA SER A 196 5.47 10.44 -13.52
C SER A 196 5.11 11.37 -14.67
N ASN A 197 4.76 10.80 -15.83
CA ASN A 197 4.19 11.58 -16.93
C ASN A 197 2.69 11.85 -16.70
N ARG A 198 2.12 12.77 -17.49
CA ARG A 198 0.70 13.20 -17.41
C ARG A 198 -0.30 12.03 -17.45
N THR A 199 0.02 10.98 -18.21
CA THR A 199 -0.82 9.79 -18.44
C THR A 199 -0.80 8.87 -17.21
N SER A 200 0.37 8.64 -16.62
CA SER A 200 0.50 7.87 -15.37
C SER A 200 -0.20 8.57 -14.20
N LEU A 201 -0.08 9.90 -14.12
CA LEU A 201 -0.81 10.71 -13.14
C LEU A 201 -2.32 10.71 -13.41
N GLY A 202 -2.74 10.77 -14.69
CA GLY A 202 -4.14 10.60 -15.08
C GLY A 202 -4.71 9.23 -14.68
N SER A 203 -3.92 8.17 -14.79
CA SER A 203 -4.32 6.82 -14.32
C SER A 203 -4.50 6.77 -12.80
N ALA A 204 -3.61 7.43 -12.06
CA ALA A 204 -3.80 7.61 -10.62
C ALA A 204 -5.07 8.42 -10.29
N LEU A 205 -5.38 9.45 -11.09
CA LEU A 205 -6.59 10.26 -10.92
C LEU A 205 -7.87 9.45 -11.17
N VAL A 206 -7.86 8.56 -12.17
CA VAL A 206 -8.93 7.56 -12.38
C VAL A 206 -9.09 6.69 -11.14
N ASN A 207 -7.99 6.18 -10.57
CA ASN A 207 -8.03 5.35 -9.37
C ASN A 207 -8.59 6.09 -8.15
N VAL A 208 -8.25 7.37 -7.95
CA VAL A 208 -8.84 8.22 -6.89
C VAL A 208 -10.35 8.37 -7.10
N ALA A 209 -10.78 8.75 -8.30
CA ALA A 209 -12.20 8.92 -8.61
C ALA A 209 -13.00 7.62 -8.50
N ALA A 210 -12.37 6.46 -8.75
CA ALA A 210 -12.99 5.14 -8.67
C ALA A 210 -13.08 4.57 -7.25
N THR A 211 -12.47 5.20 -6.25
CA THR A 211 -12.36 4.65 -4.90
C THR A 211 -12.83 5.61 -3.82
N THR A 212 -12.08 6.68 -3.57
CA THR A 212 -12.32 7.59 -2.44
C THR A 212 -12.99 8.88 -2.86
N CYS A 213 -12.92 9.23 -4.15
CA CYS A 213 -13.32 10.55 -4.65
C CYS A 213 -12.64 11.70 -3.89
N SER A 214 -11.44 11.48 -3.37
CA SER A 214 -10.70 12.51 -2.62
C SER A 214 -10.26 13.66 -3.50
N VAL A 215 -10.90 14.81 -3.35
CA VAL A 215 -10.49 16.07 -4.00
C VAL A 215 -9.07 16.46 -3.61
N LYS A 216 -8.62 16.10 -2.41
CA LYS A 216 -7.26 16.39 -1.93
C LYS A 216 -6.20 15.65 -2.73
N LEU A 217 -6.34 14.33 -2.86
CA LEU A 217 -5.45 13.51 -3.68
C LEU A 217 -5.52 13.92 -5.15
N ALA A 218 -6.74 14.13 -5.66
CA ALA A 218 -6.96 14.60 -7.03
C ALA A 218 -6.25 15.94 -7.31
N ARG A 219 -6.31 16.88 -6.37
CA ARG A 219 -5.66 18.19 -6.49
C ARG A 219 -4.15 18.08 -6.63
N HIS A 220 -3.52 17.21 -5.86
CA HIS A 220 -2.07 16.99 -5.98
C HIS A 220 -1.73 16.35 -7.34
N LEU A 221 -2.53 15.40 -7.82
CA LEU A 221 -2.29 14.80 -9.13
C LEU A 221 -2.42 15.83 -10.27
N VAL A 222 -3.49 16.61 -10.26
CA VAL A 222 -3.75 17.63 -11.29
C VAL A 222 -2.73 18.77 -11.24
N SER A 223 -2.29 19.21 -10.05
CA SER A 223 -1.25 20.26 -9.93
C SER A 223 0.10 19.83 -10.50
N TYR A 224 0.35 18.53 -10.58
CA TYR A 224 1.53 17.95 -11.24
C TYR A 224 1.28 17.56 -12.71
N GLY A 225 0.14 17.96 -13.28
CA GLY A 225 -0.16 17.80 -14.70
C GLY A 225 -0.85 16.49 -15.06
N ALA A 226 -1.60 15.86 -14.14
CA ALA A 226 -2.49 14.76 -14.50
C ALA A 226 -3.46 15.15 -15.61
N GLU A 227 -3.59 14.29 -16.61
CA GLU A 227 -4.58 14.46 -17.67
C GLU A 227 -5.99 14.21 -17.10
N VAL A 228 -6.80 15.27 -17.03
CA VAL A 228 -8.10 15.29 -16.32
C VAL A 228 -9.11 14.32 -16.94
N ASP A 229 -9.12 14.20 -18.26
CA ASP A 229 -9.97 13.27 -19.01
C ASP A 229 -9.24 11.98 -19.39
N TYR A 230 -8.18 11.62 -18.66
CA TYR A 230 -7.40 10.42 -18.96
C TYR A 230 -8.28 9.17 -18.98
N ARG A 231 -8.06 8.35 -20.01
CA ARG A 231 -8.59 7.00 -20.14
C ARG A 231 -7.66 6.19 -21.03
N LEU A 232 -7.62 4.87 -20.82
CA LEU A 232 -6.74 3.99 -21.59
C LEU A 232 -7.20 3.85 -23.05
N SER A 233 -8.51 3.81 -23.28
CA SER A 233 -9.14 3.84 -24.60
C SER A 233 -10.56 4.38 -24.46
N ASP A 234 -11.24 4.57 -25.59
CA ASP A 234 -12.67 4.85 -25.69
C ASP A 234 -13.57 4.01 -24.75
N ARG A 235 -13.25 2.72 -24.62
CA ARG A 235 -13.96 1.73 -23.80
C ARG A 235 -13.75 1.86 -22.29
N TYR A 236 -12.82 2.73 -21.86
CA TYR A 236 -12.50 2.95 -20.45
C TYR A 236 -13.08 4.29 -19.99
N LEU A 237 -13.57 4.31 -18.75
CA LEU A 237 -14.17 5.48 -18.13
C LEU A 237 -13.09 6.52 -17.76
N THR A 238 -13.44 7.80 -17.84
CA THR A 238 -12.60 8.91 -17.33
C THR A 238 -12.79 9.08 -15.82
N PRO A 239 -11.97 9.89 -15.13
CA PRO A 239 -12.20 10.23 -13.73
C PRO A 239 -13.61 10.77 -13.47
N LEU A 240 -14.13 11.62 -14.35
CA LEU A 240 -15.47 12.21 -14.19
C LEU A 240 -16.58 11.16 -14.25
N HIS A 241 -16.48 10.16 -15.15
CA HIS A 241 -17.40 9.03 -15.18
C HIS A 241 -17.36 8.20 -13.89
N HIS A 242 -16.16 7.91 -13.37
CA HIS A 242 -16.01 7.14 -12.15
C HIS A 242 -16.61 7.84 -10.93
N ALA A 243 -16.47 9.16 -10.83
CA ALA A 243 -17.12 9.96 -9.79
C ALA A 243 -18.65 9.97 -10.00
N ALA A 244 -19.13 10.19 -11.23
CA ALA A 244 -20.55 10.23 -11.54
C ALA A 244 -21.28 8.90 -11.29
N ARG A 245 -20.57 7.77 -11.31
CA ARG A 245 -21.08 6.45 -10.91
C ARG A 245 -21.31 6.29 -9.41
N GLN A 246 -21.08 7.30 -8.58
CA GLN A 246 -21.20 7.21 -7.12
C GLN A 246 -22.14 8.29 -6.59
N ASP A 247 -23.12 7.89 -5.76
CA ASP A 247 -24.05 8.80 -5.08
C ASP A 247 -23.53 9.09 -3.67
N SER A 248 -22.60 10.04 -3.55
CA SER A 248 -22.04 10.50 -2.27
C SER A 248 -21.59 11.96 -2.33
N ALA A 249 -21.45 12.60 -1.17
CA ALA A 249 -20.92 13.97 -1.06
C ALA A 249 -19.52 14.09 -1.68
N ALA A 250 -18.61 13.16 -1.34
CA ALA A 250 -17.25 13.16 -1.88
C ALA A 250 -17.23 13.01 -3.41
N ALA A 251 -18.09 12.16 -3.97
CA ALA A 251 -18.23 12.03 -5.41
C ALA A 251 -18.77 13.30 -6.06
N ALA A 252 -19.73 13.98 -5.44
CA ALA A 252 -20.26 15.24 -5.92
C ALA A 252 -19.21 16.36 -5.93
N GLU A 253 -18.44 16.49 -4.84
CA GLU A 253 -17.30 17.42 -4.74
C GLU A 253 -16.22 17.08 -5.78
N MET A 254 -15.93 15.80 -5.99
CA MET A 254 -14.99 15.35 -7.01
C MET A 254 -15.46 15.69 -8.44
N MET A 255 -16.75 15.51 -8.75
CA MET A 255 -17.31 15.93 -10.05
C MET A 255 -17.17 17.43 -10.25
N GLN A 256 -17.55 18.24 -9.25
CA GLN A 256 -17.41 19.70 -9.30
C GLN A 256 -15.93 20.10 -9.51
N TYR A 257 -15.01 19.48 -8.77
CA TYR A 257 -13.58 19.73 -8.89
C TYR A 257 -13.07 19.40 -10.31
N LEU A 258 -13.35 18.21 -10.83
CA LEU A 258 -12.91 17.79 -12.16
C LEU A 258 -13.45 18.71 -13.27
N LEU A 259 -14.74 19.10 -13.18
CA LEU A 259 -15.33 20.07 -14.10
C LEU A 259 -14.59 21.41 -14.04
N LEU A 260 -14.29 21.91 -12.84
CA LEU A 260 -13.48 23.13 -12.67
C LEU A 260 -12.07 22.98 -13.27
N GLN A 261 -11.49 21.77 -13.23
CA GLN A 261 -10.17 21.49 -13.82
C GLN A 261 -10.17 21.25 -15.34
N GLY A 262 -11.32 21.31 -16.01
CA GLY A 262 -11.36 21.16 -17.47
C GLY A 262 -12.05 19.92 -17.99
N ALA A 263 -12.52 19.01 -17.12
CA ALA A 263 -13.14 17.76 -17.55
C ALA A 263 -14.32 18.04 -18.51
N ASP A 264 -14.40 17.25 -19.58
CA ASP A 264 -15.48 17.33 -20.55
C ASP A 264 -16.72 16.54 -20.04
N PRO A 265 -17.84 17.23 -19.73
CA PRO A 265 -19.06 16.59 -19.23
C PRO A 265 -19.80 15.74 -20.27
N GLU A 266 -19.50 15.90 -21.56
CA GLU A 266 -20.17 15.21 -22.67
C GLU A 266 -19.28 14.15 -23.32
N LEU A 267 -18.08 13.91 -22.77
CA LEU A 267 -17.15 12.96 -23.33
C LEU A 267 -17.73 11.55 -23.27
N ASP A 268 -17.96 10.93 -24.43
CA ASP A 268 -18.41 9.54 -24.48
C ASP A 268 -17.29 8.59 -24.04
N ALA A 269 -17.56 7.76 -23.03
CA ALA A 269 -16.63 6.76 -22.54
C ALA A 269 -17.32 5.52 -21.95
N GLY A 270 -16.60 4.40 -21.99
CA GLY A 270 -17.10 3.14 -21.44
C GLY A 270 -17.85 2.29 -22.46
N ARG A 271 -18.26 1.08 -22.05
CA ARG A 271 -18.99 0.14 -22.93
C ARG A 271 -20.49 0.35 -22.97
N SER A 272 -21.05 1.03 -21.98
CA SER A 272 -22.49 1.24 -21.86
C SER A 272 -23.00 2.36 -22.78
N GLY A 273 -22.12 3.28 -23.21
CA GLY A 273 -22.52 4.52 -23.88
C GLY A 273 -23.43 5.41 -23.02
N LEU A 274 -23.45 5.18 -21.69
CA LEU A 274 -24.25 5.98 -20.76
C LEU A 274 -23.51 7.29 -20.53
N GLY A 275 -24.12 8.40 -20.94
CA GLY A 275 -23.55 9.73 -20.72
C GLY A 275 -23.38 10.04 -19.24
N ILE A 276 -22.38 10.85 -18.89
CA ILE A 276 -22.04 11.21 -17.50
C ILE A 276 -23.27 11.74 -16.75
N ARG A 277 -24.06 12.60 -17.39
CA ARG A 277 -25.27 13.19 -16.80
C ARG A 277 -26.35 12.18 -16.41
N ASP A 278 -26.31 11.00 -17.04
CA ASP A 278 -27.26 9.93 -16.80
C ASP A 278 -26.82 8.94 -15.72
N GLU A 279 -25.57 9.03 -15.26
CA GLU A 279 -25.07 8.25 -14.14
C GLU A 279 -25.74 8.64 -12.83
N LYS A 280 -25.86 7.67 -11.92
CA LYS A 280 -26.64 7.84 -10.68
C LYS A 280 -26.18 9.01 -9.81
N GLY A 281 -24.88 9.26 -9.73
CA GLY A 281 -24.29 10.34 -8.94
C GLY A 281 -24.54 11.71 -9.55
N ALA A 282 -24.43 11.84 -10.88
CA ALA A 282 -24.77 13.07 -11.58
C ALA A 282 -26.26 13.41 -11.42
N LYS A 283 -27.15 12.41 -11.53
CA LYS A 283 -28.59 12.58 -11.26
C LYS A 283 -28.90 13.00 -9.82
N ALA A 284 -28.10 12.52 -8.86
CA ALA A 284 -28.25 12.83 -7.45
C ALA A 284 -27.45 14.08 -7.00
N ILE A 285 -26.72 14.77 -7.90
CA ILE A 285 -25.76 15.81 -7.51
C ILE A 285 -26.39 16.97 -6.74
N SER A 286 -27.64 17.32 -7.06
CA SER A 286 -28.38 18.41 -6.39
C SER A 286 -28.64 18.15 -4.91
N LYS A 287 -28.75 16.87 -4.52
CA LYS A 287 -28.86 16.47 -3.12
C LYS A 287 -27.62 16.88 -2.31
N TRP A 288 -26.44 16.87 -2.93
CA TRP A 288 -25.17 17.07 -2.25
C TRP A 288 -24.64 18.51 -2.38
N LEU A 289 -24.81 19.14 -3.55
CA LEU A 289 -24.28 20.48 -3.83
C LEU A 289 -25.33 21.58 -3.83
N GLY A 290 -26.62 21.25 -3.74
CA GLY A 290 -27.70 22.22 -3.89
C GLY A 290 -27.82 22.81 -5.30
N MET A 291 -27.14 22.21 -6.29
CA MET A 291 -27.13 22.63 -7.69
C MET A 291 -27.40 21.42 -8.58
N THR A 292 -28.19 21.60 -9.63
CA THR A 292 -28.39 20.61 -10.70
C THR A 292 -27.10 20.36 -11.47
N TRP A 293 -27.03 19.23 -12.18
CA TRP A 293 -25.86 18.91 -13.04
C TRP A 293 -25.52 20.05 -14.01
N ASP A 294 -26.53 20.60 -14.68
CA ASP A 294 -26.34 21.67 -15.67
C ASP A 294 -25.84 22.97 -15.03
N GLU A 295 -26.32 23.31 -13.84
CA GLU A 295 -25.82 24.46 -13.07
C GLU A 295 -24.37 24.27 -12.64
N VAL A 296 -23.97 23.07 -12.20
CA VAL A 296 -22.57 22.77 -11.83
C VAL A 296 -21.66 22.87 -13.05
N VAL A 297 -22.07 22.32 -14.20
CA VAL A 297 -21.33 22.43 -15.46
C VAL A 297 -21.21 23.87 -15.94
N ALA A 298 -22.30 24.64 -15.87
CA ALA A 298 -22.31 26.05 -16.27
C ALA A 298 -21.39 26.88 -15.39
N LYS A 299 -21.49 26.74 -14.06
CA LYS A 299 -20.64 27.44 -13.09
C LYS A 299 -19.16 27.13 -13.30
N ALA A 300 -18.81 25.86 -13.50
CA ALA A 300 -17.43 25.48 -13.78
C ALA A 300 -16.90 26.07 -15.11
N LYS A 301 -17.76 26.19 -16.13
CA LYS A 301 -17.38 26.84 -17.40
C LYS A 301 -17.16 28.35 -17.20
N GLU A 302 -18.02 29.01 -16.45
CA GLU A 302 -17.93 30.44 -16.12
C GLU A 302 -16.65 30.75 -15.34
N GLU A 303 -16.39 30.06 -14.22
CA GLU A 303 -15.19 30.26 -13.39
C GLU A 303 -13.89 30.06 -14.19
N ARG A 304 -13.85 29.04 -15.08
CA ARG A 304 -12.69 28.83 -15.96
C ARG A 304 -12.49 29.96 -16.97
N SER A 305 -13.57 30.60 -17.41
CA SER A 305 -13.51 31.70 -18.36
C SER A 305 -13.00 32.97 -17.67
N GLU A 306 -13.49 33.25 -16.45
CA GLU A 306 -13.00 34.35 -15.61
C GLU A 306 -11.51 34.21 -15.27
N ILE A 307 -11.04 33.01 -14.89
CA ILE A 307 -9.62 32.76 -14.61
C ILE A 307 -8.76 33.05 -15.85
N LYS A 308 -9.22 32.65 -17.04
CA LYS A 308 -8.53 32.95 -18.30
C LYS A 308 -8.48 34.45 -18.56
N GLU A 309 -9.60 35.16 -18.41
CA GLU A 309 -9.67 36.61 -18.60
C GLU A 309 -8.75 37.37 -17.63
N GLN A 310 -8.75 36.99 -16.35
CA GLN A 310 -7.86 37.57 -15.34
C GLN A 310 -6.38 37.31 -15.67
N SER A 311 -6.04 36.09 -16.11
CA SER A 311 -4.67 35.75 -16.51
C SER A 311 -4.19 36.61 -17.70
N VAL A 312 -5.05 36.85 -18.69
CA VAL A 312 -4.77 37.70 -19.85
C VAL A 312 -4.61 39.17 -19.45
N GLN A 313 -5.45 39.67 -18.54
CA GLN A 313 -5.37 41.04 -18.05
C GLN A 313 -4.14 41.29 -17.15
N SER A 314 -3.70 40.29 -16.39
CA SER A 314 -2.48 40.36 -15.56
C SER A 314 -1.18 40.34 -16.36
N TRP A 315 -1.23 39.90 -17.63
CA TRP A 315 -0.09 39.84 -18.52
C TRP A 315 0.09 41.17 -19.26
N GLN A 316 0.70 42.17 -18.59
CA GLN A 316 1.19 43.38 -19.28
C GLN A 316 2.59 43.09 -19.86
N PRO A 317 2.76 43.10 -21.20
CA PRO A 317 4.09 43.01 -21.78
C PRO A 317 4.87 44.25 -21.35
N GLY A 318 6.03 44.03 -20.70
CA GLY A 318 6.93 45.09 -20.29
C GLY A 318 7.14 46.08 -21.44
N SER A 319 6.79 47.33 -21.18
CA SER A 319 7.06 48.45 -22.07
C SER A 319 8.57 48.66 -22.09
N SER A 320 9.26 47.99 -23.01
CA SER A 320 10.64 48.31 -23.37
C SER A 320 10.61 49.58 -24.22
N THR A 321 10.69 50.73 -23.56
CA THR A 321 11.29 51.95 -24.13
C THR A 321 12.77 51.97 -23.85
#